data_AF-A0A1H4CGH8-F1
#
_entry.id   AF-A0A1H4CGH8-F1
#
_cell.length_a   1.000
_cell.length_b   1.000
_cell.length_c   1.000
_cell.angle_alpha   90.00
_cell.angle_beta   90.00
_cell.angle_gamma   90.00
#
_symmetry.space_group_name_H-M   'P 1'
#
loop_
_entity.id
_entity.type
_entity.pdbx_description
1 polymer ?
#
loop_
_entity_poly.entity_id
_entity_poly.type
_entity_poly.pdbx_seq_one_letter_code
_entity_poly.pdbx_strand_id
1 'polypeptide(L)'
;MRELEQRGIAGSADAFQRLYDLYEAVRILKPMNYFLVTNQDADKVLEIFVRVNSGGTTLSYSDLLLSMATNQWQELDAREEVRSLVSEINSNAGRQFSFSKDVVLKTALTTADVEVRFKVTNFTQGNMAKVEAAWPQIKGALLRAATLLQQFGYNERNLTANSVIVPVAHYLHLRGAGDSYLDSTADAADRLALQRWVTRSLVKRGIWGSGLDTLLTRIRDVLRTNSTNGFPVAAVAEAMAAVGKSLAFDNAEIDELLNLKYAGQRTFSVLSVLYPGLDLSKKFHEDHIFPKSRFTKKKLLDAGIPLDSIDDYLAVVNLLPNLQLLAGTANIEKQDGLPAEWIETAFPSEDKRATYLAENDLDGLPLDLADFTSFFEERKQRIRTRLLAALGTTPGAPEEAALS
;
A
#
# COMPACT_ATOMS: atom_id res chain seq x y z
N MET A 1 4.69 56.20 -11.85
CA MET A 1 4.47 57.50 -12.52
C MET A 1 3.19 58.18 -12.05
N ARG A 2 1.98 57.64 -12.32
CA ARG A 2 0.72 58.31 -11.86
C ARG A 2 0.66 58.63 -10.37
N GLU A 3 1.13 57.74 -9.50
CA GLU A 3 1.17 57.99 -8.04
C GLU A 3 2.17 59.09 -7.66
N LEU A 4 3.32 59.17 -8.35
CA LEU A 4 4.32 60.23 -8.14
C LEU A 4 3.78 61.59 -8.57
N GLU A 5 2.99 61.62 -9.65
CA GLU A 5 2.30 62.82 -10.15
C GLU A 5 1.22 63.27 -9.14
N GLN A 6 0.42 62.34 -8.63
CA GLN A 6 -0.59 62.65 -7.60
C GLN A 6 0.00 63.21 -6.31
N ARG A 7 1.22 62.79 -5.94
CA ARG A 7 1.93 63.30 -4.76
C ARG A 7 2.81 64.51 -5.03
N GLY A 8 2.78 65.06 -6.25
CA GLY A 8 3.51 66.29 -6.61
C GLY A 8 5.03 66.14 -6.66
N ILE A 9 5.55 64.92 -6.73
CA ILE A 9 6.99 64.62 -6.67
C ILE A 9 7.52 63.97 -7.96
N ALA A 10 6.75 63.99 -9.04
CA ALA A 10 7.13 63.39 -10.33
C ALA A 10 8.40 63.99 -10.96
N GLY A 11 8.76 65.24 -10.63
CA GLY A 11 9.99 65.89 -11.08
C GLY A 11 11.22 65.62 -10.20
N SER A 12 11.06 64.90 -9.07
CA SER A 12 12.16 64.54 -8.20
C SER A 12 12.86 63.30 -8.73
N ALA A 13 14.06 63.48 -9.29
CA ALA A 13 14.90 62.38 -9.75
C ALA A 13 15.15 61.34 -8.64
N ASP A 14 15.35 61.80 -7.40
CA ASP A 14 15.55 60.94 -6.23
C ASP A 14 14.33 60.09 -5.89
N ALA A 15 13.12 60.63 -6.03
CA ALA A 15 11.89 59.90 -5.76
C ALA A 15 11.65 58.78 -6.78
N PHE A 16 11.96 59.07 -8.05
CA PHE A 16 11.92 58.05 -9.10
C PHE A 16 12.98 56.98 -8.87
N GLN A 17 14.23 57.36 -8.60
CA GLN A 17 15.32 56.41 -8.37
C GLN A 17 15.04 55.49 -7.19
N ARG A 18 14.57 56.01 -6.05
CA ARG A 18 14.23 55.19 -4.87
C ARG A 18 13.11 54.18 -5.15
N LEU A 19 12.09 54.57 -5.92
CA LEU A 19 11.03 53.64 -6.32
C LEU A 19 11.52 52.60 -7.32
N TYR A 20 12.42 53.00 -8.23
CA TYR A 20 13.05 52.09 -9.15
C TYR A 20 13.94 51.08 -8.41
N ASP A 21 14.78 51.53 -7.48
CA ASP A 21 15.63 50.67 -6.64
C ASP A 21 14.80 49.70 -5.80
N LEU A 22 13.66 50.15 -5.26
CA LEU A 22 12.72 49.28 -4.54
C LEU A 22 12.07 48.25 -5.47
N TYR A 23 11.63 48.68 -6.65
CA TYR A 23 11.08 47.77 -7.65
C TYR A 23 12.14 46.75 -8.08
N GLU A 24 13.37 47.18 -8.31
CA GLU A 24 14.48 46.33 -8.66
C GLU A 24 14.77 45.34 -7.52
N ALA A 25 14.90 45.81 -6.27
CA ALA A 25 15.15 44.97 -5.10
C ALA A 25 14.06 43.89 -4.84
N VAL A 26 12.80 44.17 -5.17
CA VAL A 26 11.67 43.28 -4.88
C VAL A 26 11.28 42.41 -6.07
N ARG A 27 11.41 42.91 -7.31
CA ARG A 27 10.88 42.26 -8.52
C ARG A 27 11.95 41.76 -9.47
N ILE A 28 13.14 42.35 -9.45
CA ILE A 28 14.24 42.00 -10.36
C ILE A 28 15.30 41.20 -9.61
N LEU A 29 15.85 41.76 -8.53
CA LEU A 29 16.75 41.07 -7.63
C LEU A 29 15.95 39.94 -7.00
N LYS A 30 16.37 38.71 -7.27
CA LYS A 30 15.91 37.53 -6.57
C LYS A 30 16.85 37.36 -5.38
N PRO A 31 16.52 37.87 -4.18
CA PRO A 31 17.45 37.81 -3.05
C PRO A 31 17.80 36.35 -2.76
N MET A 32 19.06 35.99 -2.99
CA MET A 32 19.61 34.71 -2.61
C MET A 32 19.99 34.79 -1.13
N ASN A 33 19.17 34.18 -0.28
CA ASN A 33 19.57 33.92 1.09
C ASN A 33 20.59 32.78 1.08
N TYR A 34 21.84 33.08 1.44
CA TYR A 34 22.89 32.08 1.58
C TYR A 34 23.36 32.02 3.03
N PHE A 35 23.66 30.81 3.49
CA PHE A 35 24.24 30.57 4.79
C PHE A 35 25.50 29.73 4.59
N LEU A 36 26.63 30.18 5.14
CA LEU A 36 27.86 29.41 5.08
C LEU A 36 27.81 28.29 6.12
N VAL A 37 27.72 27.04 5.65
CA VAL A 37 27.84 25.86 6.50
C VAL A 37 29.30 25.43 6.52
N THR A 38 29.97 25.57 7.66
CA THR A 38 31.39 25.18 7.82
C THR A 38 31.59 23.70 8.09
N ASN A 39 30.52 23.00 8.49
CA ASN A 39 30.54 21.56 8.69
C ASN A 39 30.44 20.86 7.32
N GLN A 40 31.40 19.99 7.01
CA GLN A 40 31.49 19.26 5.74
C GLN A 40 30.75 17.91 5.74
N ASP A 41 30.03 17.59 6.81
CA ASP A 41 29.15 16.42 6.87
C ASP A 41 28.03 16.59 5.82
N ALA A 42 28.09 15.75 4.79
CA ALA A 42 27.17 15.82 3.67
C ALA A 42 25.71 15.50 4.07
N ASP A 43 25.49 14.66 5.08
CA ASP A 43 24.15 14.38 5.59
C ASP A 43 23.56 15.63 6.26
N LYS A 44 24.37 16.36 7.02
CA LYS A 44 23.96 17.62 7.65
C LYS A 44 23.68 18.72 6.62
N VAL A 45 24.54 18.86 5.60
CA VAL A 45 24.31 19.81 4.49
C VAL A 45 22.99 19.48 3.79
N LEU A 46 22.73 18.20 3.54
CA LEU A 46 21.52 17.74 2.90
C LEU A 46 20.26 18.00 3.75
N GLU A 47 20.32 17.76 5.06
CA GLU A 47 19.22 18.05 5.98
C GLU A 47 18.89 19.56 6.01
N ILE A 48 19.91 20.42 6.07
CA ILE A 48 19.74 21.87 5.99
C ILE A 48 19.08 22.24 4.66
N PHE A 49 19.56 21.67 3.55
CA PHE A 49 19.00 21.93 2.23
C PHE A 49 17.51 21.59 2.15
N VAL A 50 17.12 20.39 2.61
CA VAL A 50 15.71 19.95 2.63
C VAL A 50 14.86 20.90 3.47
N ARG A 51 15.33 21.28 4.66
CA ARG A 51 14.59 22.15 5.58
C ARG A 51 14.45 23.59 5.07
N VAL A 52 15.42 24.11 4.33
CA VAL A 52 15.34 25.45 3.73
C VAL A 52 14.42 25.44 2.50
N ASN A 53 14.46 24.37 1.69
CA ASN A 53 13.63 24.25 0.49
C ASN A 53 12.18 23.80 0.77
N SER A 54 11.88 23.31 1.97
CA SER A 54 10.51 22.90 2.33
C SER A 54 9.50 24.05 2.34
N GLY A 55 9.95 25.30 2.36
CA GLY A 55 9.09 26.49 2.20
C GLY A 55 8.78 26.86 0.74
N GLY A 56 9.38 26.18 -0.25
CA GLY A 56 9.20 26.39 -1.68
C GLY A 56 8.85 25.09 -2.42
N THR A 57 9.45 24.83 -3.59
CA THR A 57 9.30 23.54 -4.29
C THR A 57 10.05 22.45 -3.52
N THR A 58 9.30 21.55 -2.88
CA THR A 58 9.87 20.46 -2.08
C THR A 58 10.66 19.49 -2.97
N LEU A 59 11.98 19.49 -2.84
CA LEU A 59 12.84 18.42 -3.34
C LEU A 59 12.89 17.31 -2.28
N SER A 60 12.64 16.07 -2.69
CA SER A 60 12.73 14.94 -1.76
C SER A 60 14.20 14.64 -1.44
N TYR A 61 14.45 14.03 -0.27
CA TYR A 61 15.78 13.55 0.10
C TYR A 61 16.36 12.63 -0.98
N SER A 62 15.52 11.80 -1.62
CA SER A 62 15.92 10.95 -2.75
C SER A 62 16.26 11.71 -4.02
N ASP A 63 15.61 12.83 -4.33
CA ASP A 63 15.97 13.64 -5.51
C ASP A 63 17.39 14.20 -5.38
N LEU A 64 17.79 14.53 -4.15
CA LEU A 64 19.11 15.07 -3.85
C LEU A 64 20.19 13.98 -3.85
N LEU A 65 19.88 12.80 -3.28
CA LEU A 65 20.77 11.65 -3.38
C LEU A 65 20.91 11.16 -4.82
N LEU A 66 19.85 11.14 -5.60
CA LEU A 66 19.91 10.86 -7.04
C LEU A 66 20.83 11.85 -7.73
N SER A 67 20.71 13.15 -7.43
CA SER A 67 21.60 14.16 -7.99
C SER A 67 23.08 13.93 -7.64
N MET A 68 23.39 13.36 -6.48
CA MET A 68 24.75 12.95 -6.13
C MET A 68 25.15 11.66 -6.85
N ALA A 69 24.23 10.68 -6.94
CA ALA A 69 24.46 9.37 -7.56
C ALA A 69 24.64 9.43 -9.07
N THR A 70 24.00 10.38 -9.77
CA THR A 70 24.15 10.58 -11.23
C THR A 70 25.61 10.83 -11.61
N ASN A 71 26.41 11.43 -10.73
CA ASN A 71 27.84 11.65 -10.99
C ASN A 71 28.72 10.41 -10.70
N GLN A 72 28.15 9.37 -10.07
CA GLN A 72 28.88 8.17 -9.66
C GLN A 72 28.65 6.98 -10.59
N TRP A 73 27.50 6.94 -11.27
CA TRP A 73 27.20 5.97 -12.32
C TRP A 73 27.95 6.33 -13.59
N GLN A 74 28.59 5.34 -14.23
CA GLN A 74 29.48 5.59 -15.36
C GLN A 74 28.86 5.22 -16.72
N GLU A 75 28.05 4.18 -16.74
CA GLU A 75 27.52 3.57 -17.96
C GLU A 75 26.05 3.94 -18.20
N LEU A 76 25.30 4.13 -17.12
CA LEU A 76 23.86 4.37 -17.14
C LEU A 76 23.52 5.75 -16.56
N ASP A 77 22.53 6.42 -17.14
CA ASP A 77 21.94 7.61 -16.52
C ASP A 77 21.02 7.19 -15.36
N ALA A 78 21.56 7.23 -14.14
CA ALA A 78 20.84 6.86 -12.92
C ALA A 78 19.49 7.57 -12.78
N ARG A 79 19.39 8.84 -13.22
CA ARG A 79 18.18 9.64 -13.05
C ARG A 79 17.09 9.19 -14.02
N GLU A 80 17.43 9.02 -15.29
CA GLU A 80 16.46 8.52 -16.28
C GLU A 80 16.08 7.07 -16.03
N GLU A 81 17.03 6.21 -15.64
CA GLU A 81 16.76 4.81 -15.30
C GLU A 81 15.77 4.68 -14.13
N VAL A 82 16.00 5.40 -13.04
CA VAL A 82 15.08 5.40 -11.88
C VAL A 82 13.72 5.99 -12.26
N ARG A 83 13.69 7.08 -13.04
CA ARG A 83 12.43 7.70 -13.49
C ARG A 83 11.63 6.76 -14.39
N SER A 84 12.28 6.10 -15.34
CA SER A 84 11.63 5.11 -16.22
C SER A 84 11.09 3.96 -15.39
N LEU A 85 11.89 3.39 -14.50
CA LEU A 85 11.46 2.27 -13.68
C LEU A 85 10.27 2.62 -12.77
N VAL A 86 10.27 3.80 -12.15
CA VAL A 86 9.11 4.30 -11.39
C VAL A 86 7.85 4.38 -12.27
N SER A 87 7.98 4.86 -13.51
CA SER A 87 6.85 4.88 -14.46
C SER A 87 6.39 3.46 -14.79
N GLU A 88 7.31 2.53 -15.04
CA GLU A 88 7.01 1.16 -15.45
C GLU A 88 6.31 0.36 -14.35
N ILE A 89 6.75 0.44 -13.09
CA ILE A 89 6.13 -0.29 -11.96
C ILE A 89 4.75 0.28 -11.58
N ASN A 90 4.49 1.55 -11.89
CA ASN A 90 3.24 2.22 -11.51
C ASN A 90 2.14 2.10 -12.56
N SER A 91 2.47 2.26 -13.84
CA SER A 91 1.46 2.52 -14.88
C SER A 91 1.49 1.54 -16.06
N ASN A 92 2.57 0.79 -16.25
CA ASN A 92 2.65 -0.14 -17.38
C ASN A 92 1.88 -1.43 -17.08
N ALA A 93 1.48 -2.17 -18.13
CA ALA A 93 0.75 -3.45 -18.02
C ALA A 93 -0.55 -3.35 -17.18
N GLY A 94 -1.25 -2.21 -17.26
CA GLY A 94 -2.50 -1.99 -16.54
C GLY A 94 -2.35 -1.82 -15.02
N ARG A 95 -1.11 -1.66 -14.52
CA ARG A 95 -0.85 -1.37 -13.11
C ARG A 95 -1.42 -0.01 -12.72
N GLN A 96 -1.80 0.10 -11.46
CA GLN A 96 -2.31 1.31 -10.85
C GLN A 96 -1.69 1.43 -9.47
N PHE A 97 -0.42 1.83 -9.40
CA PHE A 97 0.31 2.05 -8.16
C PHE A 97 0.90 3.46 -8.10
N SER A 98 1.39 3.83 -6.91
CA SER A 98 2.07 5.09 -6.65
C SER A 98 3.38 4.89 -5.88
N PHE A 99 4.17 3.89 -6.28
CA PHE A 99 5.52 3.67 -5.78
C PHE A 99 6.42 4.88 -6.07
N SER A 100 7.16 5.32 -5.06
CA SER A 100 8.07 6.46 -5.17
C SER A 100 9.48 6.05 -5.58
N LYS A 101 10.28 7.04 -5.98
CA LYS A 101 11.73 6.86 -6.22
C LYS A 101 12.44 6.28 -5.00
N ASP A 102 12.04 6.70 -3.79
CA ASP A 102 12.58 6.21 -2.52
C ASP A 102 12.49 4.69 -2.42
N VAL A 103 11.34 4.12 -2.79
CA VAL A 103 11.13 2.67 -2.71
C VAL A 103 11.97 1.93 -3.74
N VAL A 104 12.10 2.48 -4.96
CA VAL A 104 12.97 1.92 -6.01
C VAL A 104 14.44 1.92 -5.54
N LEU A 105 14.92 3.05 -5.01
CA LEU A 105 16.28 3.18 -4.52
C LEU A 105 16.54 2.32 -3.26
N LYS A 106 15.59 2.22 -2.32
CA LYS A 106 15.68 1.30 -1.18
C LYS A 106 15.83 -0.14 -1.65
N THR A 107 15.06 -0.53 -2.67
CA THR A 107 15.14 -1.86 -3.27
C THR A 107 16.49 -2.08 -3.93
N ALA A 108 17.00 -1.08 -4.66
CA ALA A 108 18.31 -1.15 -5.30
C ALA A 108 19.45 -1.34 -4.28
N LEU A 109 19.48 -0.54 -3.21
CA LEU A 109 20.47 -0.68 -2.13
C LEU A 109 20.35 -2.04 -1.42
N THR A 110 19.11 -2.45 -1.09
CA THR A 110 18.83 -3.73 -0.43
C THR A 110 19.34 -4.91 -1.27
N THR A 111 19.12 -4.85 -2.58
CA THR A 111 19.44 -5.92 -3.52
C THR A 111 20.93 -5.97 -3.87
N ALA A 112 21.59 -4.82 -3.97
CA ALA A 112 23.03 -4.73 -4.24
C ALA A 112 23.92 -4.97 -3.00
N ASP A 113 23.33 -5.44 -1.89
CA ASP A 113 23.99 -5.64 -0.58
C ASP A 113 24.70 -4.37 -0.06
N VAL A 114 24.07 -3.21 -0.29
CA VAL A 114 24.48 -1.92 0.27
C VAL A 114 23.61 -1.62 1.48
N GLU A 115 24.12 -0.83 2.42
CA GLU A 115 23.34 -0.39 3.58
C GLU A 115 22.05 0.34 3.14
N VAL A 116 20.90 -0.14 3.64
CA VAL A 116 19.56 0.31 3.20
C VAL A 116 19.23 1.73 3.65
N ARG A 117 19.88 2.22 4.72
CA ARG A 117 19.65 3.57 5.24
C ARG A 117 20.02 4.61 4.18
N PHE A 118 19.14 5.57 3.99
CA PHE A 118 19.33 6.69 3.06
C PHE A 118 20.26 7.70 3.74
N LYS A 119 21.56 7.48 3.59
CA LYS A 119 22.63 8.39 4.03
C LYS A 119 23.54 8.67 2.87
N VAL A 120 24.01 9.91 2.73
CA VAL A 120 24.96 10.31 1.67
C VAL A 120 26.21 9.43 1.69
N THR A 121 26.65 9.02 2.89
CA THR A 121 27.81 8.12 3.06
C THR A 121 27.64 6.77 2.37
N ASN A 122 26.41 6.35 2.02
CA ASN A 122 26.17 5.10 1.32
C ASN A 122 26.27 5.23 -0.21
N PHE A 123 26.26 6.46 -0.74
CA PHE A 123 26.31 6.78 -2.17
C PHE A 123 27.75 7.05 -2.64
N THR A 124 28.71 6.24 -2.17
CA THR A 124 30.09 6.28 -2.65
C THR A 124 30.20 5.68 -4.06
N GLN A 125 31.26 6.04 -4.79
CA GLN A 125 31.54 5.46 -6.11
C GLN A 125 31.53 3.93 -6.09
N GLY A 126 32.16 3.31 -5.09
CA GLY A 126 32.21 1.85 -4.96
C GLY A 126 30.85 1.19 -4.72
N ASN A 127 30.00 1.80 -3.89
CA ASN A 127 28.65 1.28 -3.68
C ASN A 127 27.76 1.51 -4.90
N MET A 128 27.87 2.67 -5.56
CA MET A 128 27.10 2.97 -6.76
C MET A 128 27.47 2.08 -7.94
N ALA A 129 28.76 1.73 -8.09
CA ALA A 129 29.20 0.75 -9.08
C ALA A 129 28.55 -0.64 -8.85
N LYS A 130 28.40 -1.07 -7.58
CA LYS A 130 27.67 -2.33 -7.28
C LYS A 130 26.20 -2.24 -7.66
N VAL A 131 25.55 -1.11 -7.37
CA VAL A 131 24.14 -0.89 -7.71
C VAL A 131 23.96 -0.86 -9.23
N GLU A 132 24.81 -0.12 -9.95
CA GLU A 132 24.78 0.00 -11.40
C GLU A 132 24.99 -1.36 -12.08
N ALA A 133 25.97 -2.14 -11.61
CA ALA A 133 26.22 -3.49 -12.13
C ALA A 133 25.05 -4.46 -11.89
N ALA A 134 24.34 -4.33 -10.76
CA ALA A 134 23.17 -5.14 -10.43
C ALA A 134 21.84 -4.58 -10.97
N TRP A 135 21.88 -3.43 -11.66
CA TRP A 135 20.68 -2.68 -12.02
C TRP A 135 19.70 -3.46 -12.91
N PRO A 136 20.14 -4.20 -13.95
CA PRO A 136 19.21 -5.01 -14.76
C PRO A 136 18.42 -6.04 -13.93
N GLN A 137 19.07 -6.67 -12.95
CA GLN A 137 18.44 -7.65 -12.07
C GLN A 137 17.48 -6.97 -11.08
N ILE A 138 17.86 -5.80 -10.54
CA ILE A 138 17.00 -4.98 -9.69
C ILE A 138 15.73 -4.57 -10.44
N LYS A 139 15.88 -4.08 -11.69
CA LYS A 139 14.77 -3.69 -12.57
C LYS A 139 13.81 -4.85 -12.79
N GLY A 140 14.33 -6.01 -13.21
CA GLY A 140 13.53 -7.20 -13.45
C GLY A 140 12.79 -7.69 -12.20
N ALA A 141 13.46 -7.70 -11.04
CA ALA A 141 12.86 -8.11 -9.78
C ALA A 141 11.74 -7.16 -9.32
N LEU A 142 11.92 -5.84 -9.46
CA LEU A 142 10.88 -4.85 -9.14
C LEU A 142 9.66 -4.96 -10.05
N LEU A 143 9.86 -5.16 -11.36
CA LEU A 143 8.76 -5.34 -12.31
C LEU A 143 7.94 -6.60 -11.97
N ARG A 144 8.61 -7.72 -11.66
CA ARG A 144 7.92 -8.95 -11.24
C ARG A 144 7.23 -8.78 -9.88
N ALA A 145 7.86 -8.11 -8.92
CA ALA A 145 7.24 -7.82 -7.63
C ALA A 145 5.97 -6.96 -7.78
N ALA A 146 6.00 -5.93 -8.64
CA ALA A 146 4.84 -5.12 -8.94
C ALA A 146 3.72 -5.93 -9.63
N THR A 147 4.07 -6.83 -10.55
CA THR A 147 3.10 -7.77 -11.15
C THR A 147 2.50 -8.71 -10.11
N LEU A 148 3.29 -9.29 -9.21
CA LEU A 148 2.76 -10.15 -8.14
C LEU A 148 1.80 -9.40 -7.23
N LEU A 149 2.15 -8.17 -6.80
CA LEU A 149 1.25 -7.37 -5.98
C LEU A 149 -0.08 -7.10 -6.72
N GLN A 150 -0.03 -6.84 -8.03
CA GLN A 150 -1.24 -6.70 -8.85
C GLN A 150 -2.02 -8.02 -8.93
N GLN A 151 -1.36 -9.17 -9.13
CA GLN A 151 -2.00 -10.50 -9.15
C GLN A 151 -2.59 -10.89 -7.78
N PHE A 152 -2.04 -10.36 -6.69
CA PHE A 152 -2.61 -10.48 -5.34
C PHE A 152 -3.80 -9.52 -5.12
N GLY A 153 -4.18 -8.74 -6.14
CA GLY A 153 -5.32 -7.82 -6.14
C GLY A 153 -5.00 -6.42 -5.60
N TYR A 154 -3.72 -6.08 -5.40
CA TYR A 154 -3.32 -4.77 -4.91
C TYR A 154 -3.27 -3.70 -6.00
N ASN A 155 -3.58 -2.48 -5.59
CA ASN A 155 -3.45 -1.24 -6.34
C ASN A 155 -3.24 -0.08 -5.34
N GLU A 156 -3.10 1.14 -5.84
CA GLU A 156 -2.89 2.35 -5.03
C GLU A 156 -3.93 2.53 -3.91
N ARG A 157 -5.20 2.15 -4.14
CA ARG A 157 -6.27 2.39 -3.18
C ARG A 157 -6.27 1.44 -1.99
N ASN A 158 -5.70 0.25 -2.13
CA ASN A 158 -5.74 -0.80 -1.10
C ASN A 158 -4.36 -1.29 -0.64
N LEU A 159 -3.27 -0.85 -1.29
CA LEU A 159 -1.92 -1.11 -0.84
C LEU A 159 -1.58 -0.15 0.32
N THR A 160 -1.60 -0.65 1.55
CA THR A 160 -1.41 0.17 2.76
C THR A 160 0.00 0.69 2.96
N ALA A 161 0.99 0.05 2.33
CA ALA A 161 2.38 0.44 2.42
C ALA A 161 3.18 0.06 1.16
N ASN A 162 3.69 1.06 0.46
CA ASN A 162 4.53 0.87 -0.73
C ASN A 162 5.84 0.13 -0.42
N SER A 163 6.36 0.22 0.81
CA SER A 163 7.63 -0.40 1.20
C SER A 163 7.61 -1.92 1.22
N VAL A 164 6.43 -2.56 1.19
CA VAL A 164 6.32 -4.04 1.12
C VAL A 164 6.96 -4.63 -0.14
N ILE A 165 7.03 -3.85 -1.24
CA ILE A 165 7.63 -4.31 -2.49
C ILE A 165 9.14 -4.56 -2.35
N VAL A 166 9.81 -3.88 -1.41
CA VAL A 166 11.27 -3.98 -1.22
C VAL A 166 11.70 -5.42 -0.91
N PRO A 167 11.21 -6.08 0.16
CA PRO A 167 11.56 -7.46 0.45
C PRO A 167 11.01 -8.46 -0.58
N VAL A 168 9.87 -8.17 -1.22
CA VAL A 168 9.32 -9.01 -2.30
C VAL A 168 10.30 -9.04 -3.48
N ALA A 169 10.72 -7.88 -3.98
CA ALA A 169 11.67 -7.78 -5.07
C ALA A 169 13.04 -8.39 -4.68
N HIS A 170 13.52 -8.12 -3.47
CA HIS A 170 14.76 -8.71 -2.99
C HIS A 170 14.71 -10.24 -2.94
N TYR A 171 13.61 -10.81 -2.46
CA TYR A 171 13.40 -12.25 -2.45
C TYR A 171 13.41 -12.85 -3.86
N LEU A 172 12.67 -12.25 -4.80
CA LEU A 172 12.65 -12.70 -6.20
C LEU A 172 14.04 -12.63 -6.85
N HIS A 173 14.84 -11.62 -6.50
CA HIS A 173 16.22 -11.51 -6.94
C HIS A 173 17.08 -12.67 -6.40
N LEU A 174 17.04 -12.93 -5.08
CA LEU A 174 17.81 -14.01 -4.45
C LEU A 174 17.44 -15.40 -5.01
N ARG A 175 16.15 -15.61 -5.30
CA ARG A 175 15.65 -16.85 -5.94
C ARG A 175 16.12 -17.01 -7.38
N GLY A 176 16.55 -15.93 -8.05
CA GLY A 176 16.76 -15.92 -9.50
C GLY A 176 15.45 -16.09 -10.26
N ALA A 177 14.33 -15.60 -9.72
CA ALA A 177 13.01 -15.77 -10.30
C ALA A 177 12.92 -15.07 -11.67
N GLY A 178 12.60 -15.84 -12.71
CA GLY A 178 12.21 -15.34 -14.03
C GLY A 178 10.70 -15.11 -14.13
N ASP A 179 10.22 -14.76 -15.32
CA ASP A 179 8.80 -14.44 -15.55
C ASP A 179 7.89 -15.67 -15.37
N SER A 180 8.41 -16.88 -15.57
CA SER A 180 7.69 -18.14 -15.30
C SER A 180 7.23 -18.26 -13.84
N TYR A 181 7.92 -17.62 -12.90
CA TYR A 181 7.54 -17.63 -11.48
C TYR A 181 6.13 -17.05 -11.27
N LEU A 182 5.67 -16.15 -12.14
CA LEU A 182 4.36 -15.49 -11.98
C LEU A 182 3.19 -16.47 -12.14
N ASP A 183 3.32 -17.44 -13.05
CA ASP A 183 2.17 -18.27 -13.46
C ASP A 183 2.43 -19.79 -13.36
N SER A 184 3.68 -20.22 -13.19
CA SER A 184 4.07 -21.64 -13.08
C SER A 184 3.38 -22.33 -11.91
N THR A 185 2.88 -23.54 -12.14
CA THR A 185 2.30 -24.38 -11.08
C THR A 185 3.37 -24.88 -10.11
N ALA A 186 4.62 -25.04 -10.55
CA ALA A 186 5.73 -25.46 -9.69
C ALA A 186 6.04 -24.45 -8.57
N ASP A 187 5.75 -23.17 -8.82
CA ASP A 187 5.99 -22.07 -7.88
C ASP A 187 4.72 -21.66 -7.11
N ALA A 188 3.60 -22.35 -7.30
CA ALA A 188 2.30 -21.96 -6.74
C ALA A 188 2.30 -21.94 -5.20
N ALA A 189 2.87 -22.96 -4.56
CA ALA A 189 2.99 -23.03 -3.10
C ALA A 189 3.84 -21.88 -2.53
N ASP A 190 4.91 -21.51 -3.24
CA ASP A 190 5.79 -20.42 -2.85
C ASP A 190 5.11 -19.06 -2.99
N ARG A 191 4.44 -18.83 -4.13
CA ARG A 191 3.63 -17.62 -4.35
C ARG A 191 2.55 -17.47 -3.29
N LEU A 192 1.90 -18.56 -2.89
CA LEU A 192 0.89 -18.55 -1.84
C LEU A 192 1.49 -18.18 -0.48
N ALA A 193 2.67 -18.73 -0.14
CA ALA A 193 3.37 -18.38 1.10
C ALA A 193 3.75 -16.88 1.13
N LEU A 194 4.28 -16.37 0.03
CA LEU A 194 4.62 -14.96 -0.13
C LEU A 194 3.38 -14.06 -0.08
N GLN A 195 2.30 -14.42 -0.77
CA GLN A 195 1.03 -13.70 -0.75
C GLN A 195 0.48 -13.59 0.67
N ARG A 196 0.39 -14.72 1.39
CA ARG A 196 -0.08 -14.76 2.78
C ARG A 196 0.75 -13.86 3.69
N TRP A 197 2.08 -13.88 3.54
CA TRP A 197 2.97 -12.99 4.30
C TRP A 197 2.75 -11.51 3.96
N VAL A 198 2.66 -11.16 2.67
CA VAL A 198 2.37 -9.79 2.21
C VAL A 198 1.06 -9.31 2.81
N THR A 199 -0.04 -10.05 2.61
CA THR A 199 -1.36 -9.71 3.12
C THR A 199 -1.35 -9.49 4.63
N ARG A 200 -0.73 -10.41 5.37
CA ARG A 200 -0.63 -10.33 6.83
C ARG A 200 0.14 -9.09 7.29
N SER A 201 1.24 -8.76 6.62
CA SER A 201 2.05 -7.57 6.91
C SER A 201 1.35 -6.24 6.61
N LEU A 202 0.43 -6.23 5.63
CA LEU A 202 -0.33 -5.06 5.22
C LEU A 202 -1.58 -4.82 6.10
N VAL A 203 -2.18 -5.90 6.62
CA VAL A 203 -3.31 -5.83 7.57
C VAL A 203 -2.84 -5.39 8.96
N LYS A 204 -1.69 -5.90 9.42
CA LYS A 204 -1.13 -5.61 10.74
C LYS A 204 -0.66 -4.16 10.82
N ARG A 205 -1.16 -3.41 11.79
CA ARG A 205 -0.77 -2.00 11.98
C ARG A 205 0.68 -1.88 12.43
N GLY A 206 1.34 -0.80 12.02
CA GLY A 206 2.66 -0.43 12.53
C GLY A 206 3.84 -1.21 11.96
N ILE A 207 3.63 -2.16 11.05
CA ILE A 207 4.72 -2.92 10.40
C ILE A 207 5.59 -2.00 9.54
N TRP A 208 4.99 -1.36 8.55
CA TRP A 208 5.69 -0.56 7.54
C TRP A 208 5.80 0.94 7.90
N GLY A 209 6.02 1.24 9.18
CA GLY A 209 6.05 2.60 9.72
C GLY A 209 7.41 2.98 10.31
N SER A 210 7.40 3.39 11.59
CA SER A 210 8.62 3.74 12.32
C SER A 210 9.63 2.59 12.33
N GLY A 211 10.92 2.91 12.16
CA GLY A 211 12.00 1.91 12.12
C GLY A 211 12.08 1.11 10.82
N LEU A 212 11.50 1.60 9.72
CA LEU A 212 11.45 0.93 8.42
C LEU A 212 12.83 0.42 7.95
N ASP A 213 13.89 1.24 8.03
CA ASP A 213 15.21 0.84 7.54
C ASP A 213 15.82 -0.32 8.35
N THR A 214 15.59 -0.32 9.67
CA THR A 214 15.98 -1.42 10.55
C THR A 214 15.20 -2.69 10.20
N LEU A 215 13.89 -2.56 9.98
CA LEU A 215 13.05 -3.69 9.56
C LEU A 215 13.50 -4.27 8.23
N LEU A 216 13.70 -3.43 7.20
CA LEU A 216 14.14 -3.86 5.88
C LEU A 216 15.50 -4.55 5.92
N THR A 217 16.43 -4.02 6.72
CA THR A 217 17.76 -4.62 6.92
C THR A 217 17.65 -6.01 7.55
N ARG A 218 16.80 -6.17 8.59
CA ARG A 218 16.56 -7.48 9.23
C ARG A 218 15.97 -8.50 8.25
N ILE A 219 14.95 -8.09 7.48
CA ILE A 219 14.31 -8.98 6.51
C ILE A 219 15.32 -9.38 5.43
N ARG A 220 16.10 -8.43 4.89
CA ARG A 220 17.17 -8.70 3.91
C ARG A 220 18.15 -9.75 4.41
N ASP A 221 18.68 -9.58 5.62
CA ASP A 221 19.71 -10.46 6.18
C ASP A 221 19.17 -11.89 6.37
N VAL A 222 17.91 -12.04 6.78
CA VAL A 222 17.24 -13.35 6.90
C VAL A 222 16.98 -13.99 5.53
N LEU A 223 16.46 -13.22 4.57
CA LEU A 223 16.20 -13.73 3.23
C LEU A 223 17.48 -14.24 2.57
N ARG A 224 18.61 -13.54 2.74
CA ARG A 224 19.91 -13.96 2.21
C ARG A 224 20.32 -15.37 2.63
N THR A 225 19.93 -15.80 3.83
CA THR A 225 20.36 -17.08 4.42
C THR A 225 19.30 -18.18 4.34
N ASN A 226 18.05 -17.84 4.05
CA ASN A 226 16.92 -18.78 4.15
C ASN A 226 16.07 -18.94 2.87
N SER A 227 16.45 -18.34 1.73
CA SER A 227 15.61 -18.31 0.52
C SER A 227 15.78 -19.49 -0.45
N THR A 228 16.53 -20.54 -0.08
CA THR A 228 16.84 -21.65 -1.00
C THR A 228 15.64 -22.56 -1.31
N ASN A 229 14.72 -22.73 -0.36
CA ASN A 229 13.60 -23.68 -0.45
C ASN A 229 12.25 -22.96 -0.42
N GLY A 230 12.16 -21.81 -1.08
CA GLY A 230 10.98 -20.97 -1.06
C GLY A 230 11.05 -19.82 -0.05
N PHE A 231 9.96 -19.08 0.07
CA PHE A 231 9.86 -17.89 0.89
C PHE A 231 9.81 -18.29 2.37
N PRO A 232 10.81 -17.89 3.19
CA PRO A 232 10.96 -18.39 4.55
C PRO A 232 10.08 -17.63 5.54
N VAL A 233 8.76 -17.84 5.48
CA VAL A 233 7.74 -17.11 6.28
C VAL A 233 8.09 -17.09 7.77
N ALA A 234 8.43 -18.25 8.36
CA ALA A 234 8.72 -18.37 9.78
C ALA A 234 9.95 -17.57 10.20
N ALA A 235 11.07 -17.73 9.49
CA ALA A 235 12.31 -17.02 9.79
C ALA A 235 12.16 -15.51 9.62
N VAL A 236 11.43 -15.06 8.59
CA VAL A 236 11.14 -13.63 8.38
C VAL A 236 10.26 -13.11 9.52
N ALA A 237 9.20 -13.81 9.90
CA ALA A 237 8.32 -13.40 10.98
C ALA A 237 9.04 -13.30 12.33
N GLU A 238 9.92 -14.26 12.63
CA GLU A 238 10.77 -14.24 13.84
C GLU A 238 11.69 -13.01 13.86
N ALA A 239 12.37 -12.73 12.75
CA ALA A 239 13.25 -11.57 12.65
C ALA A 239 12.50 -10.23 12.74
N MET A 240 11.28 -10.16 12.20
CA MET A 240 10.42 -9.00 12.36
C MET A 240 9.98 -8.83 13.82
N ALA A 241 9.59 -9.91 14.50
CA ALA A 241 9.20 -9.89 15.90
C ALA A 241 10.34 -9.40 16.81
N ALA A 242 11.59 -9.80 16.54
CA ALA A 242 12.78 -9.36 17.27
C ALA A 242 13.03 -7.84 17.25
N VAL A 243 12.44 -7.11 16.30
CA VAL A 243 12.48 -5.64 16.23
C VAL A 243 11.11 -4.99 16.55
N GLY A 244 10.24 -5.72 17.25
CA GLY A 244 8.94 -5.23 17.69
C GLY A 244 7.89 -5.14 16.57
N LYS A 245 8.09 -5.84 15.45
CA LYS A 245 7.18 -5.86 14.29
C LYS A 245 6.53 -7.25 14.12
N SER A 246 6.00 -7.78 15.21
CA SER A 246 5.34 -9.11 15.19
C SER A 246 4.15 -9.14 14.24
N LEU A 247 4.00 -10.24 13.51
CA LEU A 247 2.85 -10.52 12.65
C LEU A 247 1.78 -11.38 13.34
N ALA A 248 1.94 -11.72 14.62
CA ALA A 248 0.89 -12.37 15.40
C ALA A 248 -0.26 -11.39 15.68
N PHE A 249 -1.51 -11.80 15.55
CA PHE A 249 -2.68 -10.99 15.89
C PHE A 249 -3.26 -11.45 17.22
N ASP A 250 -3.55 -10.50 18.10
CA ASP A 250 -4.33 -10.80 19.30
C ASP A 250 -5.84 -10.66 19.06
N ASN A 251 -6.64 -11.12 20.02
CA ASN A 251 -8.10 -11.09 19.90
C ASN A 251 -8.65 -9.66 19.70
N ALA A 252 -8.07 -8.66 20.35
CA ALA A 252 -8.54 -7.28 20.26
C ALA A 252 -8.26 -6.69 18.86
N GLU A 253 -7.13 -7.05 18.27
CA GLU A 253 -6.82 -6.69 16.89
C GLU A 253 -7.74 -7.38 15.90
N ILE A 254 -8.07 -8.66 16.09
CA ILE A 254 -9.07 -9.34 15.25
C ILE A 254 -10.43 -8.64 15.36
N ASP A 255 -10.86 -8.27 16.57
CA ASP A 255 -12.10 -7.53 16.80
C ASP A 255 -12.07 -6.13 16.14
N GLU A 256 -10.91 -5.48 16.07
CA GLU A 256 -10.72 -4.24 15.30
C GLU A 256 -10.95 -4.45 13.80
N LEU A 257 -10.49 -5.58 13.24
CA LEU A 257 -10.68 -5.88 11.82
C LEU A 257 -12.15 -6.01 11.44
N LEU A 258 -12.99 -6.56 12.32
CA LEU A 258 -14.45 -6.66 12.12
C LEU A 258 -15.13 -5.29 11.98
N ASN A 259 -14.48 -4.23 12.46
CA ASN A 259 -15.00 -2.87 12.40
C ASN A 259 -14.42 -2.05 11.23
N LEU A 260 -13.67 -2.69 10.32
CA LEU A 260 -13.21 -2.04 9.10
C LEU A 260 -14.40 -1.59 8.24
N LYS A 261 -14.25 -0.42 7.64
CA LYS A 261 -15.30 0.22 6.85
C LYS A 261 -15.10 0.02 5.35
N TYR A 262 -16.20 0.09 4.62
CA TYR A 262 -16.21 0.16 3.16
C TYR A 262 -15.23 1.22 2.64
N ALA A 263 -14.50 0.89 1.57
CA ALA A 263 -13.48 1.75 0.95
C ALA A 263 -12.31 2.12 1.89
N GLY A 264 -12.17 1.42 3.03
CA GLY A 264 -10.99 1.50 3.87
C GLY A 264 -9.81 0.79 3.22
N GLN A 265 -8.62 1.38 3.29
CA GLN A 265 -7.41 0.85 2.62
C GLN A 265 -7.07 -0.60 3.03
N ARG A 266 -7.37 -0.99 4.29
CA ARG A 266 -7.15 -2.36 4.79
C ARG A 266 -8.28 -3.35 4.48
N THR A 267 -9.47 -2.85 4.14
CA THR A 267 -10.70 -3.66 4.04
C THR A 267 -10.56 -4.75 3.00
N PHE A 268 -10.11 -4.42 1.79
CA PHE A 268 -9.76 -5.39 0.76
C PHE A 268 -8.81 -6.50 1.26
N SER A 269 -7.74 -6.15 1.97
CA SER A 269 -6.75 -7.14 2.45
C SER A 269 -7.34 -8.11 3.47
N VAL A 270 -8.25 -7.62 4.32
CA VAL A 270 -8.95 -8.51 5.28
C VAL A 270 -9.95 -9.39 4.55
N LEU A 271 -10.70 -8.85 3.59
CA LEU A 271 -11.61 -9.65 2.78
C LEU A 271 -10.85 -10.71 1.98
N SER A 272 -9.70 -10.41 1.37
CA SER A 272 -8.94 -11.40 0.59
C SER A 272 -8.46 -12.59 1.43
N VAL A 273 -8.22 -12.41 2.74
CA VAL A 273 -7.95 -13.51 3.67
C VAL A 273 -9.16 -14.44 3.84
N LEU A 274 -10.37 -13.88 3.83
CA LEU A 274 -11.63 -14.64 3.92
C LEU A 274 -11.98 -15.35 2.60
N TYR A 275 -11.27 -15.09 1.51
CA TYR A 275 -11.57 -15.67 0.20
C TYR A 275 -10.34 -16.29 -0.47
N PRO A 276 -9.70 -17.29 0.15
CA PRO A 276 -8.43 -17.84 -0.34
C PRO A 276 -8.51 -18.52 -1.71
N GLY A 277 -9.71 -18.93 -2.15
CA GLY A 277 -9.95 -19.54 -3.46
C GLY A 277 -10.18 -18.55 -4.60
N LEU A 278 -10.27 -17.24 -4.34
CA LEU A 278 -10.49 -16.25 -5.39
C LEU A 278 -9.22 -15.98 -6.19
N ASP A 279 -9.36 -16.01 -7.51
CA ASP A 279 -8.34 -15.58 -8.45
C ASP A 279 -8.27 -14.04 -8.52
N LEU A 280 -7.58 -13.43 -7.55
CA LEU A 280 -7.45 -11.98 -7.38
C LEU A 280 -6.72 -11.27 -8.53
N SER A 281 -6.21 -11.99 -9.53
CA SER A 281 -5.74 -11.39 -10.78
C SER A 281 -6.89 -10.77 -11.58
N LYS A 282 -8.12 -11.23 -11.34
CA LYS A 282 -9.35 -10.67 -11.91
C LYS A 282 -9.81 -9.44 -11.12
N LYS A 283 -10.66 -8.64 -11.76
CA LYS A 283 -11.22 -7.42 -11.14
C LYS A 283 -12.32 -7.77 -10.15
N PHE A 284 -12.05 -7.56 -8.86
CA PHE A 284 -13.04 -7.61 -7.78
C PHE A 284 -13.33 -6.22 -7.23
N HIS A 285 -14.54 -6.02 -6.75
CA HIS A 285 -14.95 -4.83 -6.02
C HIS A 285 -15.33 -5.22 -4.59
N GLU A 286 -15.09 -4.30 -3.64
CA GLU A 286 -15.78 -4.34 -2.36
C GLU A 286 -17.27 -4.03 -2.61
N ASP A 287 -18.15 -4.97 -2.26
CA ASP A 287 -19.60 -4.83 -2.38
C ASP A 287 -20.26 -4.89 -1.00
N HIS A 288 -21.39 -4.21 -0.86
CA HIS A 288 -22.28 -4.35 0.29
C HIS A 288 -23.28 -5.47 0.01
N ILE A 289 -23.26 -6.56 0.78
CA ILE A 289 -24.21 -7.68 0.67
C ILE A 289 -25.64 -7.12 0.70
N PHE A 290 -25.99 -6.42 1.78
CA PHE A 290 -27.16 -5.56 1.84
C PHE A 290 -26.81 -4.17 1.31
N PRO A 291 -27.38 -3.72 0.18
CA PRO A 291 -26.93 -2.50 -0.48
C PRO A 291 -27.10 -1.26 0.41
N LYS A 292 -26.02 -0.48 0.60
CA LYS A 292 -26.06 0.75 1.41
C LYS A 292 -27.15 1.75 0.98
N SER A 293 -27.56 1.73 -0.29
CA SER A 293 -28.60 2.59 -0.83
C SER A 293 -29.99 2.31 -0.25
N ARG A 294 -30.20 1.14 0.38
CA ARG A 294 -31.41 0.77 1.13
C ARG A 294 -31.42 1.30 2.56
N PHE A 295 -30.26 1.73 3.08
CA PHE A 295 -30.08 2.19 4.45
C PHE A 295 -30.15 3.71 4.52
N THR A 296 -31.34 4.25 4.28
CA THR A 296 -31.67 5.64 4.58
C THR A 296 -32.81 5.65 5.58
N LYS A 297 -32.88 6.67 6.44
CA LYS A 297 -33.95 6.79 7.44
C LYS A 297 -35.34 6.57 6.84
N LYS A 298 -35.61 7.18 5.69
CA LYS A 298 -36.87 6.99 4.97
C LYS A 298 -37.10 5.54 4.54
N LYS A 299 -36.15 4.92 3.84
CA LYS A 299 -36.31 3.54 3.33
C LYS A 299 -36.43 2.50 4.44
N LEU A 300 -35.75 2.72 5.58
CA LEU A 300 -35.86 1.84 6.76
C LEU A 300 -37.24 1.96 7.42
N LEU A 301 -37.78 3.19 7.58
CA LEU A 301 -39.16 3.38 8.06
C LEU A 301 -40.18 2.75 7.12
N ASP A 302 -40.02 2.95 5.80
CA ASP A 302 -40.90 2.37 4.78
C ASP A 302 -40.84 0.83 4.81
N ALA A 303 -39.72 0.24 5.24
CA ALA A 303 -39.54 -1.20 5.44
C ALA A 303 -40.01 -1.71 6.82
N GLY A 304 -40.64 -0.85 7.64
CA GLY A 304 -41.20 -1.23 8.93
C GLY A 304 -40.21 -1.23 10.10
N ILE A 305 -38.99 -0.70 9.92
CA ILE A 305 -37.99 -0.61 10.99
C ILE A 305 -38.38 0.49 11.98
N PRO A 306 -38.42 0.21 13.30
CA PRO A 306 -38.71 1.20 14.33
C PRO A 306 -37.74 2.38 14.32
N LEU A 307 -38.25 3.60 14.56
CA LEU A 307 -37.47 4.84 14.51
C LEU A 307 -36.26 4.83 15.46
N ASP A 308 -36.40 4.19 16.62
CA ASP A 308 -35.39 4.03 17.65
C ASP A 308 -34.28 3.03 17.28
N SER A 309 -34.52 2.13 16.33
CA SER A 309 -33.50 1.17 15.84
C SER A 309 -32.74 1.66 14.60
N ILE A 310 -33.18 2.73 13.94
CA ILE A 310 -32.60 3.18 12.66
C ILE A 310 -31.10 3.49 12.78
N ASP A 311 -30.69 4.14 13.87
CA ASP A 311 -29.29 4.55 14.03
C ASP A 311 -28.36 3.33 14.14
N ASP A 312 -28.82 2.23 14.73
CA ASP A 312 -28.05 0.98 14.82
C ASP A 312 -27.80 0.37 13.43
N TYR A 313 -28.81 0.38 12.56
CA TYR A 313 -28.69 -0.11 11.18
C TYR A 313 -27.69 0.75 10.38
N LEU A 314 -27.79 2.07 10.52
CA LEU A 314 -26.90 3.02 9.84
C LEU A 314 -25.45 2.93 10.36
N ALA A 315 -25.26 2.58 11.63
CA ALA A 315 -23.94 2.43 12.23
C ALA A 315 -23.18 1.22 11.65
N VAL A 316 -23.87 0.13 11.35
CA VAL A 316 -23.23 -1.15 10.99
C VAL A 316 -23.21 -1.46 9.49
N VAL A 317 -24.08 -0.83 8.67
CA VAL A 317 -24.19 -1.13 7.23
C VAL A 317 -22.86 -1.05 6.46
N ASN A 318 -21.95 -0.16 6.86
CA ASN A 318 -20.66 0.03 6.18
C ASN A 318 -19.52 -0.81 6.74
N LEU A 319 -19.78 -1.66 7.74
CA LEU A 319 -18.75 -2.47 8.40
C LEU A 319 -18.52 -3.81 7.68
N LEU A 320 -17.33 -4.38 7.88
CA LEU A 320 -16.85 -5.62 7.28
C LEU A 320 -17.89 -6.77 7.23
N PRO A 321 -18.72 -7.02 8.26
CA PRO A 321 -19.69 -8.11 8.21
C PRO A 321 -20.84 -7.90 7.20
N ASN A 322 -21.01 -6.71 6.64
CA ASN A 322 -21.88 -6.49 5.48
C ASN A 322 -21.11 -6.38 4.15
N LEU A 323 -19.79 -6.58 4.16
CA LEU A 323 -18.95 -6.46 2.97
C LEU A 323 -18.51 -7.82 2.43
N GLN A 324 -18.30 -7.87 1.13
CA GLN A 324 -17.77 -9.03 0.40
C GLN A 324 -16.90 -8.59 -0.79
N LEU A 325 -16.12 -9.53 -1.33
CA LEU A 325 -15.50 -9.34 -2.65
C LEU A 325 -16.40 -9.93 -3.71
N LEU A 326 -16.81 -9.10 -4.66
CA LEU A 326 -17.65 -9.53 -5.78
C LEU A 326 -16.97 -9.23 -7.12
N ALA A 327 -17.07 -10.16 -8.06
CA ALA A 327 -16.53 -9.98 -9.40
C ALA A 327 -17.13 -8.72 -10.05
N GLY A 328 -16.31 -7.94 -10.75
CA GLY A 328 -16.71 -6.61 -11.23
C GLY A 328 -17.98 -6.59 -12.09
N THR A 329 -18.21 -7.62 -12.91
CA THR A 329 -19.44 -7.77 -13.72
C THR A 329 -20.67 -8.06 -12.86
N ALA A 330 -20.57 -9.05 -11.98
CA ALA A 330 -21.65 -9.43 -11.05
C ALA A 330 -22.05 -8.25 -10.13
N ASN A 331 -21.08 -7.44 -9.70
CA ASN A 331 -21.33 -6.24 -8.93
C ASN A 331 -22.09 -5.16 -9.72
N ILE A 332 -21.82 -5.02 -11.02
CA ILE A 332 -22.55 -4.08 -11.88
C ILE A 332 -23.98 -4.58 -12.12
N GLU A 333 -24.22 -5.89 -12.15
CA GLU A 333 -25.57 -6.45 -12.29
C GLU A 333 -26.38 -6.37 -11.00
N LYS A 334 -25.74 -6.58 -9.83
CA LYS A 334 -26.40 -6.60 -8.51
C LYS A 334 -27.10 -5.29 -8.15
N GLN A 335 -26.49 -4.14 -8.45
CA GLN A 335 -27.04 -2.80 -8.17
C GLN A 335 -27.55 -2.66 -6.72
N ASP A 336 -28.82 -2.32 -6.54
CA ASP A 336 -29.49 -2.14 -5.25
C ASP A 336 -30.45 -3.28 -4.90
N GLY A 337 -30.29 -4.45 -5.54
CA GLY A 337 -31.05 -5.66 -5.25
C GLY A 337 -30.73 -6.23 -3.86
N LEU A 338 -31.75 -6.75 -3.18
CA LEU A 338 -31.56 -7.45 -1.92
C LEU A 338 -30.82 -8.77 -2.16
N PRO A 339 -30.01 -9.23 -1.20
CA PRO A 339 -29.08 -10.33 -1.45
C PRO A 339 -29.81 -11.66 -1.72
N ALA A 340 -30.95 -11.92 -1.08
CA ALA A 340 -31.75 -13.12 -1.34
C ALA A 340 -32.24 -13.19 -2.81
N GLU A 341 -32.85 -12.11 -3.30
CA GLU A 341 -33.36 -12.00 -4.68
C GLU A 341 -32.22 -12.10 -5.71
N TRP A 342 -31.10 -11.44 -5.43
CA TRP A 342 -29.97 -11.42 -6.33
C TRP A 342 -29.31 -12.81 -6.44
N ILE A 343 -29.16 -13.54 -5.34
CA ILE A 343 -28.56 -14.89 -5.33
C ILE A 343 -29.40 -15.88 -6.14
N GLU A 344 -30.74 -15.83 -6.05
CA GLU A 344 -31.61 -16.68 -6.87
C GLU A 344 -31.42 -16.45 -8.37
N THR A 345 -31.22 -15.18 -8.76
CA THR A 345 -31.02 -14.79 -10.17
C THR A 345 -29.60 -15.11 -10.66
N ALA A 346 -28.58 -14.80 -9.85
CA ALA A 346 -27.17 -14.98 -10.21
C ALA A 346 -26.75 -16.45 -10.21
N PHE A 347 -27.37 -17.27 -9.37
CA PHE A 347 -27.08 -18.70 -9.23
C PHE A 347 -28.37 -19.53 -9.41
N PRO A 348 -28.71 -19.92 -10.65
CA PRO A 348 -29.98 -20.60 -10.92
C PRO A 348 -30.12 -22.00 -10.29
N SER A 349 -28.99 -22.68 -10.04
CA SER A 349 -28.94 -24.02 -9.44
C SER A 349 -28.76 -23.94 -7.92
N GLU A 350 -29.46 -24.81 -7.20
CA GLU A 350 -29.38 -24.92 -5.74
C GLU A 350 -27.96 -25.24 -5.26
N ASP A 351 -27.25 -26.17 -5.91
CA ASP A 351 -25.86 -26.50 -5.58
C ASP A 351 -24.92 -25.28 -5.70
N LYS A 352 -25.11 -24.47 -6.74
CA LYS A 352 -24.33 -23.24 -6.93
C LYS A 352 -24.65 -22.19 -5.86
N ARG A 353 -25.92 -22.05 -5.48
CA ARG A 353 -26.34 -21.17 -4.38
C ARG A 353 -25.71 -21.62 -3.06
N ALA A 354 -25.83 -22.90 -2.72
CA ALA A 354 -25.28 -23.46 -1.49
C ALA A 354 -23.76 -23.26 -1.42
N THR A 355 -23.04 -23.50 -2.53
CA THR A 355 -21.59 -23.26 -2.62
C THR A 355 -21.26 -21.79 -2.37
N TYR A 356 -21.94 -20.87 -3.05
CA TYR A 356 -21.69 -19.44 -2.89
C TYR A 356 -21.98 -18.95 -1.47
N LEU A 357 -23.10 -19.39 -0.87
CA LEU A 357 -23.47 -19.02 0.50
C LEU A 357 -22.41 -19.48 1.51
N ALA A 358 -21.98 -20.74 1.40
CA ALA A 358 -20.98 -21.33 2.30
C ALA A 358 -19.61 -20.65 2.16
N GLU A 359 -19.14 -20.39 0.93
CA GLU A 359 -17.85 -19.74 0.68
C GLU A 359 -17.80 -18.27 1.15
N ASN A 360 -18.96 -17.62 1.31
CA ASN A 360 -19.09 -16.21 1.66
C ASN A 360 -19.63 -15.92 3.07
N ASP A 361 -19.75 -16.95 3.91
CA ASP A 361 -20.31 -16.89 5.27
C ASP A 361 -21.75 -16.32 5.32
N LEU A 362 -22.55 -16.61 4.28
CA LEU A 362 -23.91 -16.10 4.09
C LEU A 362 -24.99 -17.08 4.57
N ASP A 363 -24.65 -18.03 5.43
CA ASP A 363 -25.64 -18.93 6.04
C ASP A 363 -26.72 -18.13 6.77
N GLY A 364 -27.99 -18.53 6.58
CA GLY A 364 -29.14 -17.84 7.16
C GLY A 364 -29.43 -16.45 6.55
N LEU A 365 -28.95 -16.19 5.32
CA LEU A 365 -29.19 -14.92 4.62
C LEU A 365 -30.69 -14.57 4.61
N PRO A 366 -31.09 -13.43 5.20
CA PRO A 366 -32.51 -13.13 5.33
C PRO A 366 -33.11 -12.62 4.04
N LEU A 367 -34.43 -12.69 3.99
CA LEU A 367 -35.23 -12.26 2.83
C LEU A 367 -35.44 -10.75 2.80
N ASP A 368 -35.44 -10.07 3.95
CA ASP A 368 -35.74 -8.63 4.04
C ASP A 368 -34.77 -7.85 4.96
N LEU A 369 -35.07 -6.55 5.13
CA LEU A 369 -34.27 -5.66 5.97
C LEU A 369 -34.53 -5.84 7.47
N ALA A 370 -35.65 -6.40 7.90
CA ALA A 370 -35.96 -6.55 9.33
C ALA A 370 -34.92 -7.43 10.03
N ASP A 371 -34.50 -8.50 9.36
CA ASP A 371 -33.55 -9.48 9.90
C ASP A 371 -32.07 -9.11 9.70
N PHE A 372 -31.78 -7.94 9.10
CA PHE A 372 -30.41 -7.52 8.76
C PHE A 372 -29.47 -7.51 9.96
N THR A 373 -29.91 -7.01 11.13
CA THR A 373 -29.07 -6.91 12.33
C THR A 373 -28.73 -8.28 12.91
N SER A 374 -29.68 -9.23 12.89
CA SER A 374 -29.44 -10.62 13.30
C SER A 374 -28.41 -11.27 12.38
N PHE A 375 -28.62 -11.18 11.06
CA PHE A 375 -27.67 -11.68 10.07
C PHE A 375 -26.29 -11.06 10.22
N PHE A 376 -26.22 -9.75 10.45
CA PHE A 376 -24.96 -9.02 10.60
C PHE A 376 -24.15 -9.56 11.78
N GLU A 377 -24.77 -9.76 12.95
CA GLU A 377 -24.06 -10.27 14.13
C GLU A 377 -23.67 -11.74 13.97
N GLU A 378 -24.50 -12.58 13.37
CA GLU A 378 -24.14 -13.98 13.09
C GLU A 378 -22.97 -14.09 12.12
N ARG A 379 -23.01 -13.35 11.00
CA ARG A 379 -21.91 -13.32 10.03
C ARG A 379 -20.64 -12.75 10.65
N LYS A 380 -20.75 -11.73 11.51
CA LYS A 380 -19.61 -11.17 12.24
C LYS A 380 -18.91 -12.23 13.10
N GLN A 381 -19.65 -13.11 13.77
CA GLN A 381 -19.05 -14.22 14.52
C GLN A 381 -18.39 -15.26 13.61
N ARG A 382 -19.01 -15.62 12.47
CA ARG A 382 -18.39 -16.53 11.49
C ARG A 382 -17.07 -15.97 10.94
N ILE A 383 -17.08 -14.71 10.51
CA ILE A 383 -15.88 -14.00 10.03
C ILE A 383 -14.81 -13.96 11.13
N ARG A 384 -15.19 -13.65 12.37
CA ARG A 384 -14.25 -13.61 13.50
C ARG A 384 -13.51 -14.94 13.67
N THR A 385 -14.24 -16.06 13.65
CA THR A 385 -13.66 -17.40 13.73
C THR A 385 -12.68 -17.67 12.59
N ARG A 386 -13.03 -17.30 11.35
CA ARG A 386 -12.15 -17.46 10.20
C ARG A 386 -10.89 -16.59 10.27
N LEU A 387 -11.02 -15.34 10.73
CA LEU A 387 -9.88 -14.46 10.94
C LEU A 387 -8.96 -14.99 12.05
N LEU A 388 -9.50 -15.57 13.12
CA LEU A 388 -8.68 -16.23 14.15
C LEU A 388 -7.90 -17.42 13.59
N ALA A 389 -8.53 -18.26 12.77
CA ALA A 389 -7.84 -19.38 12.14
C ALA A 389 -6.72 -18.90 11.18
N ALA A 390 -7.00 -17.87 10.37
CA ALA A 390 -6.07 -17.38 9.35
C ALA A 390 -4.94 -16.47 9.91
N LEU A 391 -5.24 -15.66 10.93
CA LEU A 391 -4.35 -14.61 11.45
C LEU A 391 -3.98 -14.77 12.92
N GLY A 392 -4.74 -15.53 13.71
CA GLY A 392 -4.45 -15.79 15.12
C GLY A 392 -3.35 -16.84 15.35
N THR A 393 -3.02 -17.63 14.33
CA THR A 393 -1.92 -18.60 14.38
C THR A 393 -0.57 -17.95 14.12
N THR A 394 0.52 -18.51 14.65
CA THR A 394 1.88 -18.01 14.38
C THR A 394 2.22 -18.18 12.89
N PRO A 395 2.77 -17.16 12.20
CA PRO A 395 3.13 -17.29 10.79
C PRO A 395 4.09 -18.45 10.55
N GLY A 396 3.73 -19.35 9.61
CA GLY A 396 4.54 -20.52 9.28
C GLY A 396 4.23 -21.78 10.09
N ALA A 397 3.26 -21.76 11.01
CA ALA A 397 2.73 -22.99 11.62
C ALA A 397 1.93 -23.82 10.60
N PRO A 398 2.01 -25.17 10.62
CA PRO A 398 1.17 -26.03 9.80
C PRO A 398 -0.33 -25.83 10.10
N GLU A 399 -1.17 -25.77 9.06
CA GLU A 399 -2.63 -25.52 9.15
C GLU A 399 -3.39 -26.53 10.02
N GLU A 400 -2.86 -27.73 10.25
CA GLU A 400 -3.49 -28.78 11.06
C GLU A 400 -3.58 -28.46 12.56
N ALA A 401 -2.81 -27.49 13.07
CA ALA A 401 -2.83 -27.12 14.49
C ALA A 401 -3.99 -26.17 14.89
N ALA A 402 -4.81 -25.71 13.94
CA ALA A 402 -5.83 -24.69 14.18
C ALA A 402 -7.26 -25.25 14.42
N LEU A 403 -7.44 -26.57 14.44
CA LEU A 403 -8.73 -27.24 14.60
C LEU A 403 -8.85 -28.09 15.89
N SER A 404 -7.92 -27.93 16.84
CA SER A 404 -7.97 -28.61 18.14
C SER A 404 -8.41 -27.68 19.27
#